data_AF-A0A965PH03-F1
#
_entry.id   AF-A0A965PH03-F1
#
_cell.length_a   1.000
_cell.length_b   1.000
_cell.length_c   1.000
_cell.angle_alpha   90.00
_cell.angle_beta   90.00
_cell.angle_gamma   90.00
#
_symmetry.space_group_name_H-M   'P 1'
#
loop_
_entity.id
_entity.type
_entity.pdbx_description
1 polymer ?
#
loop_
_entity_poly.entity_id
_entity_poly.type
_entity_poly.pdbx_seq_one_letter_code
_entity_poly.pdbx_strand_id
1 'polypeptide(L)'
;MPTNENTGGRVLGGFSPYQQRWSFPRQIDVDVFDGQVIIFSDAHFWPGGRTVANEALLLLIKRLQPRMIIANGDIFDGARVSRHDPHGWGQPPSVKEELEACQTRMHEIELAAPRGCLLEWPMGNHDVRFDRVLASTVPGYEGTIPRLSDYFTAWRQSWSVMINGNVMVKHRQAGGVHAVYNNTLKGGLTMVTGHVHRLIVTPWGDYRGRRWGVDSGTLADPHGPQFEYLENAATPWCAGFAVLTFRDGELAPPELVEVISDRAWFRGEVIYSAPKPEPKRARKRSKSLTPEPVSL
;
A
#
# COMPACT_ATOMS: atom_id res chain seq x y z
N MET A 1 1.49 -74.77 -10.21
CA MET A 1 2.45 -74.88 -11.33
C MET A 1 2.13 -73.77 -12.32
N PRO A 2 3.15 -73.08 -12.86
CA PRO A 2 3.18 -71.62 -12.97
C PRO A 2 2.79 -71.10 -14.37
N THR A 3 2.50 -69.80 -14.47
CA THR A 3 3.15 -68.92 -15.46
C THR A 3 3.29 -67.51 -14.89
N ASN A 4 4.51 -66.99 -15.01
CA ASN A 4 4.94 -65.63 -14.67
C ASN A 4 4.34 -64.63 -15.67
N GLU A 5 3.83 -63.51 -15.18
CA GLU A 5 3.96 -62.24 -15.88
C GLU A 5 4.54 -61.18 -14.93
N ASN A 6 5.75 -60.77 -15.25
CA ASN A 6 6.46 -59.65 -14.67
C ASN A 6 6.37 -58.51 -15.70
N THR A 7 5.64 -57.44 -15.43
CA THR A 7 5.91 -56.14 -16.06
C THR A 7 5.48 -54.97 -15.17
N GLY A 8 6.44 -54.09 -14.88
CA GLY A 8 6.14 -52.66 -14.79
C GLY A 8 5.90 -52.07 -13.40
N GLY A 9 6.85 -52.25 -12.47
CA GLY A 9 6.99 -51.32 -11.35
C GLY A 9 7.18 -49.90 -11.87
N ARG A 10 6.14 -49.06 -11.75
CA ARG A 10 6.21 -47.64 -12.08
C ARG A 10 7.05 -46.96 -11.02
N VAL A 11 8.33 -46.70 -11.33
CA VAL A 11 9.21 -45.84 -10.55
C VAL A 11 8.55 -44.47 -10.49
N LEU A 12 7.98 -44.14 -9.33
CA LEU A 12 7.44 -42.82 -9.06
C LEU A 12 8.61 -41.84 -8.98
N GLY A 13 8.60 -40.89 -9.92
CA GLY A 13 9.15 -39.54 -9.85
C GLY A 13 10.48 -39.39 -9.11
N GLY A 14 11.56 -39.23 -9.87
CA GLY A 14 12.82 -38.72 -9.33
C GLY A 14 12.60 -37.42 -8.55
N PHE A 15 13.17 -37.37 -7.35
CA PHE A 15 13.31 -36.13 -6.59
C PHE A 15 14.15 -35.16 -7.42
N SER A 16 13.51 -34.11 -7.95
CA SER A 16 14.25 -32.93 -8.38
C SER A 16 14.73 -32.21 -7.12
N PRO A 17 16.05 -32.07 -6.88
CA PRO A 17 16.57 -31.34 -5.72
C PRO A 17 16.37 -29.82 -5.85
N TYR A 18 15.86 -29.34 -6.99
CA TYR A 18 15.52 -27.94 -7.20
C TYR A 18 14.01 -27.70 -6.96
N GLN A 19 13.65 -27.34 -5.73
CA GLN A 19 12.40 -26.66 -5.46
C GLN A 19 12.62 -25.16 -5.58
N GLN A 20 12.41 -24.61 -6.78
CA GLN A 20 12.32 -23.17 -6.95
C GLN A 20 11.16 -22.65 -6.06
N ARG A 21 11.50 -21.86 -5.05
CA ARG A 21 10.52 -21.23 -4.16
C ARG A 21 10.15 -19.86 -4.71
N TRP A 22 8.92 -19.42 -4.44
CA TRP A 22 8.51 -18.05 -4.73
C TRP A 22 9.35 -17.07 -3.90
N SER A 23 9.67 -15.90 -4.47
CA SER A 23 10.45 -14.86 -3.78
C SER A 23 9.75 -14.29 -2.54
N PHE A 24 8.43 -14.42 -2.50
CA PHE A 24 7.54 -14.16 -1.36
C PHE A 24 6.49 -15.27 -1.31
N PRO A 25 5.93 -15.63 -0.15
CA PRO A 25 4.76 -16.50 -0.06
C PRO A 25 3.69 -16.09 -1.07
N ARG A 26 3.18 -17.06 -1.84
CA ARG A 26 2.17 -16.80 -2.86
C ARG A 26 0.89 -16.19 -2.27
N GLN A 27 0.49 -16.68 -1.11
CA GLN A 27 -0.71 -16.27 -0.40
C GLN A 27 -0.52 -16.52 1.09
N ILE A 28 -1.10 -15.66 1.91
CA ILE A 28 -1.33 -15.93 3.33
C ILE A 28 -2.84 -16.08 3.51
N ASP A 29 -3.27 -17.20 4.10
CA ASP A 29 -4.65 -17.45 4.46
C ASP A 29 -4.88 -17.04 5.92
N VAL A 30 -5.93 -16.27 6.17
CA VAL A 30 -6.33 -15.82 7.51
C VAL A 30 -7.83 -15.92 7.69
N ASP A 31 -8.24 -16.26 8.91
CA ASP A 31 -9.65 -16.32 9.29
C ASP A 31 -9.99 -15.19 10.26
N VAL A 32 -11.04 -14.44 9.94
CA VAL A 32 -11.59 -13.34 10.73
C VAL A 32 -13.09 -13.60 10.92
N PHE A 33 -13.46 -14.17 12.06
CA PHE A 33 -14.86 -14.41 12.41
C PHE A 33 -15.57 -13.09 12.78
N ASP A 34 -14.99 -12.35 13.74
CA ASP A 34 -15.44 -11.03 14.15
C ASP A 34 -14.28 -10.05 14.21
N GLY A 35 -14.54 -8.84 13.74
CA GLY A 35 -13.65 -7.69 13.95
C GLY A 35 -13.42 -6.88 12.69
N GLN A 36 -12.49 -5.94 12.80
CA GLN A 36 -12.18 -4.99 11.74
C GLN A 36 -10.80 -5.26 11.16
N VAL A 37 -10.70 -5.08 9.85
CA VAL A 37 -9.45 -5.10 9.10
C VAL A 37 -9.26 -3.74 8.46
N ILE A 38 -8.15 -3.08 8.73
CA ILE A 38 -7.80 -1.80 8.10
C ILE A 38 -6.83 -2.09 6.96
N ILE A 39 -7.09 -1.53 5.78
CA ILE A 39 -6.30 -1.77 4.57
C ILE A 39 -5.92 -0.42 3.97
N PHE A 40 -4.63 -0.08 4.01
CA PHE A 40 -4.06 1.08 3.33
C PHE A 40 -3.12 0.63 2.21
N SER A 41 -2.87 1.48 1.22
CA SER A 41 -2.02 1.17 0.07
C SER A 41 -1.33 2.43 -0.44
N ASP A 42 -0.39 2.26 -1.35
CA ASP A 42 0.24 3.34 -2.14
C ASP A 42 0.68 4.48 -1.23
N ALA A 43 1.41 4.15 -0.16
CA ALA A 43 1.85 5.12 0.83
C ALA A 43 3.02 5.96 0.34
N HIS A 44 3.85 5.40 -0.56
CA HIS A 44 4.99 6.06 -1.19
C HIS A 44 5.77 6.95 -0.21
N PHE A 45 6.19 6.36 0.91
CA PHE A 45 6.74 7.16 2.01
C PHE A 45 8.06 7.82 1.61
N TRP A 46 8.01 9.15 1.51
CA TRP A 46 9.19 10.01 1.38
C TRP A 46 9.50 10.68 2.74
N PRO A 47 10.73 11.20 2.93
CA PRO A 47 11.07 12.01 4.10
C PRO A 47 10.11 13.18 4.27
N GLY A 48 9.63 13.40 5.49
CA GLY A 48 8.71 14.48 5.79
C GLY A 48 7.72 14.15 6.89
N GLY A 49 6.66 14.96 6.97
CA GLY A 49 5.55 14.78 7.91
C GLY A 49 4.59 13.67 7.49
N ARG A 50 3.61 13.39 8.34
CA ARG A 50 2.49 12.52 8.02
C ARG A 50 1.49 13.26 7.14
N THR A 51 0.88 12.54 6.19
CA THR A 51 -0.28 13.05 5.45
C THR A 51 -1.52 13.07 6.34
N VAL A 52 -2.58 13.76 5.88
CA VAL A 52 -3.91 13.73 6.52
C VAL A 52 -4.44 12.30 6.62
N ALA A 53 -4.21 11.48 5.59
CA ALA A 53 -4.62 10.08 5.57
C ALA A 53 -3.83 9.24 6.59
N ASN A 54 -2.52 9.45 6.71
CA ASN A 54 -1.69 8.82 7.74
C ASN A 54 -2.14 9.17 9.16
N GLU A 55 -2.44 10.44 9.45
CA GLU A 55 -2.91 10.84 10.78
C GLU A 55 -4.26 10.19 11.12
N ALA A 56 -5.18 10.17 10.15
CA ALA A 56 -6.46 9.49 10.29
C ALA A 56 -6.30 7.97 10.49
N LEU A 57 -5.35 7.35 9.79
CA LEU A 57 -5.01 5.93 9.94
C LEU A 57 -4.59 5.62 11.38
N LEU A 58 -3.63 6.36 11.93
CA LEU A 58 -3.15 6.16 13.30
C LEU A 58 -4.25 6.37 14.34
N LEU A 59 -5.12 7.37 14.15
CA LEU A 59 -6.26 7.62 15.02
C LEU A 59 -7.30 6.49 14.95
N LEU A 60 -7.63 6.01 13.75
CA LEU A 60 -8.60 4.94 13.58
C LEU A 60 -8.08 3.58 14.03
N ILE A 61 -6.79 3.27 13.86
CA ILE A 61 -6.21 2.05 14.44
C ILE A 61 -6.42 2.04 15.97
N LYS A 62 -6.15 3.17 16.64
CA LYS A 62 -6.36 3.30 18.09
C LYS A 62 -7.84 3.24 18.48
N ARG A 63 -8.73 3.87 17.71
CA ARG A 63 -10.18 3.89 17.98
C ARG A 63 -10.84 2.53 17.74
N LEU A 64 -10.49 1.87 16.64
CA LEU A 64 -11.15 0.67 16.14
C LEU A 64 -10.55 -0.63 16.68
N GLN A 65 -9.27 -0.60 17.09
CA GLN A 65 -8.55 -1.77 17.59
C GLN A 65 -8.70 -2.97 16.63
N PRO A 66 -8.24 -2.84 15.37
CA PRO A 66 -8.46 -3.85 14.35
C PRO A 66 -7.78 -5.18 14.69
N ARG A 67 -8.32 -6.27 14.16
CA ARG A 67 -7.72 -7.61 14.22
C ARG A 67 -6.50 -7.72 13.32
N MET A 68 -6.50 -6.96 12.24
CA MET A 68 -5.45 -6.99 11.23
C MET A 68 -5.34 -5.64 10.53
N ILE A 69 -4.10 -5.27 10.22
CA ILE A 69 -3.78 -4.13 9.37
C ILE A 69 -3.02 -4.68 8.15
N ILE A 70 -3.47 -4.28 6.97
CA ILE A 70 -2.85 -4.66 5.70
C ILE A 70 -2.27 -3.43 5.02
N ALA A 71 -0.95 -3.43 4.85
CA ALA A 71 -0.18 -2.53 4.01
C ALA A 71 -0.17 -3.08 2.57
N ASN A 72 -1.19 -2.78 1.77
CA ASN A 72 -1.43 -3.40 0.46
C ASN A 72 -0.52 -2.85 -0.65
N GLY A 73 0.78 -2.85 -0.41
CA GLY A 73 1.81 -2.54 -1.37
C GLY A 73 2.10 -1.06 -1.56
N ASP A 74 3.23 -0.80 -2.22
CA ASP A 74 3.79 0.51 -2.56
C ASP A 74 3.98 1.39 -1.32
N ILE A 75 4.60 0.79 -0.29
CA ILE A 75 5.05 1.47 0.92
C ILE A 75 6.34 2.23 0.62
N PHE A 76 7.30 1.54 0.01
CA PHE A 76 8.51 2.15 -0.54
C PHE A 76 8.21 2.65 -1.95
N ASP A 77 8.69 3.84 -2.32
CA ASP A 77 8.48 4.39 -3.66
C ASP A 77 9.64 4.06 -4.62
N GLY A 78 10.88 4.24 -4.18
CA GLY A 78 12.07 3.99 -4.98
C GLY A 78 12.19 4.95 -6.15
N ALA A 79 12.13 6.25 -5.86
CA ALA A 79 12.12 7.33 -6.82
C ALA A 79 13.42 7.39 -7.63
N ARG A 80 14.59 7.30 -6.98
CA ARG A 80 15.91 7.30 -7.66
C ARG A 80 16.21 6.04 -8.46
N VAL A 81 15.49 4.97 -8.18
CA VAL A 81 15.66 3.68 -8.86
C VAL A 81 14.42 3.36 -9.72
N SER A 82 13.65 4.39 -10.03
CA SER A 82 12.45 4.33 -10.85
C SER A 82 12.77 3.87 -12.28
N ARG A 83 11.73 3.39 -12.95
CA ARG A 83 11.77 3.10 -14.39
C ARG A 83 11.36 4.29 -15.25
N HIS A 84 10.76 5.31 -14.64
CA HIS A 84 10.41 6.55 -15.31
C HIS A 84 11.67 7.38 -15.53
N ASP A 85 11.70 8.12 -16.65
CA ASP A 85 12.82 8.98 -16.97
C ASP A 85 12.99 10.07 -15.89
N PRO A 86 14.23 10.43 -15.53
CA PRO A 86 14.46 11.50 -14.58
C PRO A 86 13.85 12.83 -15.07
N HIS A 87 13.09 13.49 -14.20
CA HIS A 87 12.59 14.85 -14.47
C HIS A 87 13.70 15.88 -14.25
N GLY A 88 14.53 16.07 -15.28
CA GLY A 88 15.59 17.08 -15.31
C GLY A 88 16.58 16.96 -14.14
N TRP A 89 16.74 18.04 -13.37
CA TRP A 89 17.65 18.14 -12.23
C TRP A 89 16.98 17.90 -10.87
N GLY A 90 15.79 17.31 -10.86
CA GLY A 90 15.06 16.96 -9.63
C GLY A 90 15.96 16.19 -8.66
N GLN A 91 15.80 16.47 -7.36
CA GLN A 91 16.56 15.83 -6.29
C GLN A 91 15.62 14.96 -5.43
N PRO A 92 15.07 13.86 -5.97
CA PRO A 92 14.27 12.96 -5.17
C PRO A 92 15.11 12.37 -4.03
N PRO A 93 14.49 11.92 -2.93
CA PRO A 93 15.19 11.31 -1.82
C PRO A 93 16.04 10.12 -2.28
N SER A 94 17.14 9.87 -1.59
CA SER A 94 17.93 8.67 -1.79
C SER A 94 17.16 7.43 -1.30
N VAL A 95 17.54 6.26 -1.81
CA VAL A 95 16.98 4.96 -1.36
C VAL A 95 17.08 4.81 0.16
N LYS A 96 18.17 5.30 0.76
CA LYS A 96 18.35 5.28 2.22
C LYS A 96 17.34 6.18 2.93
N GLU A 97 17.18 7.43 2.47
CA GLU A 97 16.24 8.38 3.07
C GLU A 97 14.78 7.90 2.95
N GLU A 98 14.40 7.32 1.80
CA GLU A 98 13.09 6.69 1.65
C GLU A 98 12.92 5.49 2.59
N LEU A 99 13.92 4.61 2.69
CA LEU A 99 13.86 3.45 3.59
C LEU A 99 13.70 3.88 5.06
N GLU A 100 14.42 4.90 5.50
CA GLU A 100 14.30 5.49 6.84
C GLU A 100 12.91 6.09 7.06
N ALA A 101 12.33 6.74 6.05
CA ALA A 101 10.95 7.23 6.10
C ALA A 101 9.94 6.09 6.23
N CYS A 102 10.08 5.02 5.42
CA CYS A 102 9.26 3.82 5.51
C CYS A 102 9.35 3.19 6.90
N GLN A 103 10.56 2.98 7.43
CA GLN A 103 10.77 2.42 8.78
C GLN A 103 10.07 3.26 9.84
N THR A 104 10.23 4.59 9.78
CA THR A 104 9.59 5.50 10.73
C THR A 104 8.06 5.38 10.67
N ARG A 105 7.47 5.44 9.47
CA ARG A 105 6.01 5.44 9.30
C ARG A 105 5.39 4.07 9.62
N MET A 106 6.03 2.99 9.19
CA MET A 106 5.57 1.63 9.51
C MET A 106 5.68 1.33 11.00
N HIS A 107 6.74 1.80 11.67
CA HIS A 107 6.87 1.67 13.12
C HIS A 107 5.79 2.46 13.89
N GLU A 108 5.41 3.66 13.42
CA GLU A 108 4.30 4.41 14.01
C GLU A 108 2.97 3.64 13.93
N ILE A 109 2.73 2.92 12.82
CA ILE A 109 1.56 2.07 12.63
C ILE A 109 1.62 0.85 13.56
N GLU A 110 2.78 0.20 13.66
CA GLU A 110 3.03 -0.91 14.60
C GLU A 110 2.74 -0.50 16.05
N LEU A 111 3.22 0.67 16.47
CA LEU A 111 2.99 1.20 17.82
C LEU A 111 1.52 1.56 18.08
N ALA A 112 0.77 1.93 17.04
CA ALA A 112 -0.66 2.20 17.16
C ALA A 112 -1.49 0.92 17.24
N ALA A 113 -1.01 -0.18 16.64
CA ALA A 113 -1.73 -1.43 16.53
C ALA A 113 -2.02 -2.06 17.90
N PRO A 114 -3.22 -2.64 18.11
CA PRO A 114 -3.51 -3.35 19.36
C PRO A 114 -2.66 -4.61 19.49
N ARG A 115 -2.50 -5.08 20.73
CA ARG A 115 -1.80 -6.33 21.00
C ARG A 115 -2.45 -7.49 20.25
N GLY A 116 -1.64 -8.25 19.51
CA GLY A 116 -2.12 -9.40 18.74
C GLY A 116 -2.76 -9.03 17.40
N CYS A 117 -2.70 -7.77 16.97
CA CYS A 117 -3.03 -7.37 15.61
C CYS A 117 -2.08 -8.05 14.62
N LEU A 118 -2.62 -8.65 13.57
CA LEU A 118 -1.83 -9.13 12.45
C LEU A 118 -1.38 -7.95 11.58
N LEU A 119 -0.15 -7.99 11.10
CA LEU A 119 0.44 -6.97 10.23
C LEU A 119 0.88 -7.64 8.93
N GLU A 120 0.13 -7.41 7.87
CA GLU A 120 0.34 -8.07 6.57
C GLU A 120 0.76 -7.06 5.51
N TRP A 121 1.64 -7.47 4.61
CA TRP A 121 2.10 -6.64 3.51
C TRP A 121 2.12 -7.41 2.19
N PRO A 122 1.00 -7.38 1.43
CA PRO A 122 1.00 -7.78 0.03
C PRO A 122 1.93 -6.86 -0.79
N MET A 123 2.95 -7.43 -1.42
CA MET A 123 4.01 -6.67 -2.09
C MET A 123 3.50 -5.92 -3.32
N GLY A 124 3.80 -4.62 -3.38
CA GLY A 124 3.53 -3.75 -4.52
C GLY A 124 4.66 -3.69 -5.54
N ASN A 125 4.41 -3.03 -6.69
CA ASN A 125 5.43 -2.93 -7.74
C ASN A 125 6.58 -1.98 -7.42
N HIS A 126 6.37 -0.99 -6.55
CA HIS A 126 7.44 -0.16 -6.01
C HIS A 126 8.21 -0.89 -4.91
N ASP A 127 7.54 -1.68 -4.06
CA ASP A 127 8.24 -2.45 -3.03
C ASP A 127 9.24 -3.44 -3.64
N VAL A 128 8.81 -4.22 -4.63
CA VAL A 128 9.69 -5.20 -5.30
C VAL A 128 10.75 -4.54 -6.19
N ARG A 129 10.68 -3.22 -6.41
CA ARG A 129 11.71 -2.47 -7.14
C ARG A 129 13.03 -2.49 -6.40
N PHE A 130 12.99 -2.36 -5.07
CA PHE A 130 14.16 -2.40 -4.21
C PHE A 130 14.96 -3.68 -4.47
N ASP A 131 14.30 -4.84 -4.31
CA ASP A 131 14.91 -6.14 -4.50
C ASP A 131 15.33 -6.39 -5.95
N ARG A 132 14.53 -5.94 -6.92
CA ARG A 132 14.85 -6.09 -8.35
C ARG A 132 16.15 -5.37 -8.71
N VAL A 133 16.40 -4.19 -8.16
CA VAL A 133 17.61 -3.41 -8.45
C VAL A 133 18.83 -4.08 -7.84
N LEU A 134 18.74 -4.58 -6.61
CA LEU A 134 19.80 -5.37 -5.99
C LEU A 134 20.14 -6.62 -6.82
N ALA A 135 19.12 -7.40 -7.20
CA ALA A 135 19.29 -8.63 -7.95
C ALA A 135 19.85 -8.41 -9.37
N SER A 136 19.60 -7.25 -9.99
CA SER A 136 20.08 -6.96 -11.35
C SER A 136 21.42 -6.25 -11.39
N THR A 137 21.75 -5.45 -10.37
CA THR A 137 22.97 -4.61 -10.37
C THR A 137 24.11 -5.26 -9.60
N VAL A 138 23.80 -5.95 -8.49
CA VAL A 138 24.79 -6.53 -7.58
C VAL A 138 24.41 -7.96 -7.14
N PRO A 139 24.10 -8.89 -8.06
CA PRO A 139 23.63 -10.24 -7.71
C PRO A 139 24.61 -11.03 -6.82
N GLY A 140 25.91 -10.80 -6.95
CA GLY A 140 26.93 -11.48 -6.14
C GLY A 140 26.94 -11.12 -4.65
N TYR A 141 26.15 -10.13 -4.23
CA TYR A 141 25.98 -9.72 -2.83
C TYR A 141 24.73 -10.33 -2.16
N GLU A 142 24.10 -11.32 -2.81
CA GLU A 142 23.00 -12.08 -2.22
C GLU A 142 23.38 -12.60 -0.82
N GLY A 143 22.48 -12.40 0.16
CA GLY A 143 22.69 -12.78 1.55
C GLY A 143 23.65 -11.87 2.34
N THR A 144 24.29 -10.90 1.70
CA THR A 144 25.16 -9.91 2.38
C THR A 144 24.46 -8.56 2.54
N ILE A 145 23.72 -8.13 1.52
CA ILE A 145 22.92 -6.89 1.57
C ILE A 145 21.47 -7.26 1.93
N PRO A 146 20.86 -6.63 2.93
CA PRO A 146 19.46 -6.90 3.27
C PRO A 146 18.51 -6.49 2.15
N ARG A 147 17.50 -7.33 1.90
CA ARG A 147 16.35 -7.03 1.04
C ARG A 147 15.38 -6.09 1.74
N LEU A 148 14.42 -5.54 1.01
CA LEU A 148 13.43 -4.63 1.60
C LEU A 148 12.71 -5.29 2.79
N SER A 149 12.31 -6.55 2.65
CA SER A 149 11.63 -7.33 3.69
C SER A 149 12.42 -7.45 5.00
N ASP A 150 13.75 -7.48 4.91
CA ASP A 150 14.61 -7.74 6.07
C ASP A 150 14.60 -6.56 7.06
N TYR A 151 14.19 -5.37 6.59
CA TYR A 151 14.03 -4.18 7.42
C TYR A 151 12.67 -4.09 8.14
N PHE A 152 11.69 -4.93 7.79
CA PHE A 152 10.31 -4.85 8.30
C PHE A 152 9.84 -6.20 8.84
N THR A 153 10.52 -6.69 9.87
CA THR A 153 10.30 -8.03 10.43
C THR A 153 8.95 -8.20 11.15
N ALA A 154 8.31 -7.12 11.56
CA ALA A 154 6.97 -7.15 12.15
C ALA A 154 5.86 -7.45 11.12
N TRP A 155 6.12 -7.17 9.84
CA TRP A 155 5.14 -7.31 8.75
C TRP A 155 5.39 -8.62 8.02
N ARG A 156 4.35 -9.43 7.84
CA ARG A 156 4.43 -10.64 7.01
C ARG A 156 4.22 -10.26 5.55
N GLN A 157 5.27 -10.40 4.74
CA GLN A 157 5.19 -10.10 3.32
C GLN A 157 4.66 -11.29 2.51
N SER A 158 3.82 -11.02 1.51
CA SER A 158 3.29 -12.03 0.58
C SER A 158 2.90 -11.40 -0.74
N TRP A 159 2.46 -12.18 -1.73
CA TRP A 159 1.83 -11.63 -2.93
C TRP A 159 0.35 -11.30 -2.74
N SER A 160 -0.29 -11.88 -1.73
CA SER A 160 -1.71 -11.65 -1.42
C SER A 160 -2.11 -12.22 -0.06
N VAL A 161 -3.17 -11.66 0.51
CA VAL A 161 -3.85 -12.19 1.69
C VAL A 161 -5.25 -12.65 1.29
N MET A 162 -5.60 -13.88 1.64
CA MET A 162 -6.94 -14.43 1.50
C MET A 162 -7.62 -14.46 2.88
N ILE A 163 -8.70 -13.72 3.03
CA ILE A 163 -9.48 -13.66 4.26
C ILE A 163 -10.74 -14.52 4.07
N ASN A 164 -10.96 -15.48 4.98
CA ASN A 164 -12.13 -16.38 5.02
C ASN A 164 -12.39 -17.14 3.69
N GLY A 165 -11.36 -17.31 2.86
CA GLY A 165 -11.47 -17.94 1.54
C GLY A 165 -12.29 -17.16 0.49
N ASN A 166 -12.79 -15.96 0.78
CA ASN A 166 -13.69 -15.21 -0.10
C ASN A 166 -13.35 -13.73 -0.31
N VAL A 167 -12.42 -13.16 0.46
CA VAL A 167 -11.92 -11.79 0.31
C VAL A 167 -10.42 -11.82 0.00
N MET A 168 -10.07 -11.46 -1.22
CA MET A 168 -8.69 -11.45 -1.72
C MET A 168 -8.14 -10.02 -1.70
N VAL A 169 -7.07 -9.82 -0.93
CA VAL A 169 -6.33 -8.57 -0.84
C VAL A 169 -4.98 -8.74 -1.53
N LYS A 170 -4.71 -7.91 -2.54
CA LYS A 170 -3.44 -7.89 -3.26
C LYS A 170 -3.22 -6.54 -3.88
N HIS A 171 -1.97 -6.16 -4.11
CA HIS A 171 -1.69 -4.79 -4.56
C HIS A 171 -2.35 -4.45 -5.90
N ARG A 172 -2.26 -5.32 -6.91
CA ARG A 172 -2.85 -5.06 -8.25
C ARG A 172 -3.29 -6.31 -9.01
N GLN A 173 -4.22 -6.12 -9.95
CA GLN A 173 -4.61 -7.13 -10.94
C GLN A 173 -4.96 -6.49 -12.30
N ALA A 174 -6.16 -5.95 -12.47
CA ALA A 174 -6.52 -5.07 -13.60
C ALA A 174 -6.37 -3.61 -13.17
N GLY A 175 -6.03 -2.74 -14.13
CA GLY A 175 -5.91 -1.29 -13.94
C GLY A 175 -7.03 -0.49 -14.61
N GLY A 176 -6.95 0.84 -14.49
CA GLY A 176 -7.85 1.80 -15.14
C GLY A 176 -9.17 2.02 -14.40
N VAL A 177 -10.07 2.79 -15.03
CA VAL A 177 -11.33 3.27 -14.40
C VAL A 177 -12.30 2.13 -14.02
N HIS A 178 -12.20 0.98 -14.69
CA HIS A 178 -13.01 -0.20 -14.37
C HIS A 178 -12.23 -1.28 -13.60
N ALA A 179 -11.06 -0.95 -13.02
CA ALA A 179 -10.20 -1.90 -12.30
C ALA A 179 -11.00 -2.71 -11.27
N VAL A 180 -11.69 -2.02 -10.37
CA VAL A 180 -12.43 -2.61 -9.25
C VAL A 180 -13.53 -3.58 -9.71
N TYR A 181 -14.35 -3.14 -10.65
CA TYR A 181 -15.36 -3.99 -11.30
C TYR A 181 -14.74 -5.22 -11.94
N ASN A 182 -13.69 -5.04 -12.75
CA ASN A 182 -13.03 -6.12 -13.48
C ASN A 182 -12.33 -7.11 -12.55
N ASN A 183 -11.72 -6.61 -11.47
CA ASN A 183 -11.05 -7.43 -10.49
C ASN A 183 -12.05 -8.37 -9.83
N THR A 184 -13.16 -7.85 -9.32
CA THR A 184 -14.22 -8.67 -8.70
C THR A 184 -14.85 -9.61 -9.71
N LEU A 185 -15.25 -9.13 -10.88
CA LEU A 185 -15.88 -9.97 -11.91
C LEU A 185 -14.97 -11.14 -12.31
N LYS A 186 -13.73 -10.85 -12.72
CA LYS A 186 -12.80 -11.85 -13.26
C LYS A 186 -12.14 -12.69 -12.16
N GLY A 187 -11.97 -12.13 -10.97
CA GLY A 187 -11.40 -12.82 -9.82
C GLY A 187 -12.36 -13.79 -9.13
N GLY A 188 -13.68 -13.63 -9.32
CA GLY A 188 -14.68 -14.54 -8.74
C GLY A 188 -14.84 -14.44 -7.22
N LEU A 189 -14.13 -13.51 -6.56
CA LEU A 189 -14.15 -13.23 -5.12
C LEU A 189 -14.45 -11.75 -4.84
N THR A 190 -14.60 -11.38 -3.57
CA THR A 190 -14.41 -9.97 -3.18
C THR A 190 -12.94 -9.63 -3.37
N MET A 191 -12.65 -8.50 -4.01
CA MET A 191 -11.28 -8.08 -4.34
C MET A 191 -10.99 -6.72 -3.72
N VAL A 192 -9.88 -6.63 -3.00
CA VAL A 192 -9.33 -5.36 -2.50
C VAL A 192 -7.96 -5.15 -3.16
N THR A 193 -7.85 -4.08 -3.93
CA THR A 193 -6.62 -3.66 -4.60
C THR A 193 -6.23 -2.24 -4.18
N GLY A 194 -5.00 -1.85 -4.53
CA GLY A 194 -4.55 -0.45 -4.54
C GLY A 194 -4.11 -0.09 -5.96
N HIS A 195 -2.88 0.42 -6.08
CA HIS A 195 -2.11 0.62 -7.32
C HIS A 195 -2.62 1.69 -8.26
N VAL A 196 -3.94 1.88 -8.40
CA VAL A 196 -4.52 2.94 -9.24
C VAL A 196 -4.92 4.18 -8.43
N HIS A 197 -4.65 4.16 -7.12
CA HIS A 197 -4.77 5.26 -6.17
C HIS A 197 -6.19 5.84 -6.06
N ARG A 198 -7.22 5.12 -6.51
CA ARG A 198 -8.61 5.55 -6.38
C ARG A 198 -9.20 4.98 -5.10
N LEU A 199 -10.13 5.71 -4.51
CA LEU A 199 -10.83 5.27 -3.33
C LEU A 199 -12.28 4.96 -3.71
N ILE A 200 -12.62 3.68 -3.88
CA ILE A 200 -13.95 3.30 -4.35
C ILE A 200 -14.36 1.90 -3.88
N VAL A 201 -15.64 1.75 -3.57
CA VAL A 201 -16.30 0.45 -3.37
C VAL A 201 -17.32 0.26 -4.48
N THR A 202 -17.23 -0.85 -5.20
CA THR A 202 -18.22 -1.24 -6.20
C THR A 202 -18.89 -2.56 -5.80
N PRO A 203 -20.20 -2.55 -5.57
CA PRO A 203 -20.94 -3.78 -5.31
C PRO A 203 -21.05 -4.68 -6.53
N TRP A 204 -20.99 -5.99 -6.31
CA TRP A 204 -21.23 -6.99 -7.34
C TRP A 204 -22.13 -8.10 -6.80
N GLY A 205 -23.26 -8.35 -7.46
CA GLY A 205 -24.17 -9.45 -7.12
C GLY A 205 -24.16 -10.49 -8.22
N ASP A 206 -24.06 -11.76 -7.85
CA ASP A 206 -24.20 -12.89 -8.78
C ASP A 206 -24.75 -14.13 -8.07
N TYR A 207 -24.75 -15.29 -8.75
CA TYR A 207 -25.24 -16.56 -8.22
C TYR A 207 -24.52 -17.03 -6.94
N ARG A 208 -23.38 -16.42 -6.57
CA ARG A 208 -22.64 -16.71 -5.34
C ARG A 208 -22.94 -15.70 -4.22
N GLY A 209 -23.87 -14.78 -4.44
CA GLY A 209 -24.30 -13.76 -3.48
C GLY A 209 -23.66 -12.39 -3.73
N ARG A 210 -23.43 -11.65 -2.63
CA ARG A 210 -22.89 -10.29 -2.67
C ARG A 210 -21.37 -10.31 -2.51
N ARG A 211 -20.67 -9.70 -3.46
CA ARG A 211 -19.23 -9.48 -3.46
C ARG A 211 -18.94 -7.99 -3.63
N TRP A 212 -17.70 -7.61 -3.33
CA TRP A 212 -17.27 -6.23 -3.44
C TRP A 212 -15.99 -6.14 -4.26
N GLY A 213 -15.89 -5.09 -5.04
CA GLY A 213 -14.59 -4.60 -5.46
C GLY A 213 -14.26 -3.39 -4.62
N VAL A 214 -13.02 -3.31 -4.16
CA VAL A 214 -12.50 -2.18 -3.40
C VAL A 214 -11.18 -1.75 -4.01
N ASP A 215 -11.02 -0.45 -4.23
CA ASP A 215 -9.73 0.19 -4.34
C ASP A 215 -9.50 1.03 -3.09
N SER A 216 -8.39 0.78 -2.40
CA SER A 216 -8.11 1.35 -1.07
C SER A 216 -7.55 2.76 -1.12
N GLY A 217 -7.47 3.41 -2.29
CA GLY A 217 -6.88 4.73 -2.42
C GLY A 217 -5.38 4.73 -2.18
N THR A 218 -4.84 5.92 -1.97
CA THR A 218 -3.44 6.14 -1.63
C THR A 218 -3.32 6.77 -0.24
N LEU A 219 -2.37 6.31 0.56
CA LEU A 219 -2.08 6.97 1.85
C LEU A 219 -1.21 8.23 1.64
N ALA A 220 -0.55 8.34 0.50
CA ALA A 220 0.22 9.51 0.10
C ALA A 220 -0.69 10.71 -0.22
N ASP A 221 -0.11 11.91 -0.27
CA ASP A 221 -0.78 13.07 -0.86
C ASP A 221 -0.77 12.92 -2.39
N PRO A 222 -1.93 12.85 -3.08
CA PRO A 222 -2.01 12.71 -4.54
C PRO A 222 -1.34 13.85 -5.31
N HIS A 223 -1.07 14.98 -4.65
CA HIS A 223 -0.36 16.13 -5.21
C HIS A 223 1.12 16.19 -4.79
N GLY A 224 1.61 15.17 -4.08
CA GLY A 224 2.98 15.11 -3.59
C GLY A 224 4.02 14.95 -4.72
N PRO A 225 5.27 15.37 -4.47
CA PRO A 225 6.35 15.36 -5.46
C PRO A 225 6.73 13.97 -5.97
N GLN A 226 6.41 12.90 -5.23
CA GLN A 226 6.57 11.52 -5.67
C GLN A 226 5.78 11.18 -6.94
N PHE A 227 4.81 12.03 -7.31
CA PHE A 227 3.98 11.86 -8.49
C PHE A 227 4.28 12.87 -9.61
N GLU A 228 5.47 13.47 -9.61
CA GLU A 228 5.90 14.43 -10.65
C GLU A 228 5.78 13.86 -12.07
N TYR A 229 5.93 12.55 -12.24
CA TYR A 229 5.73 11.84 -13.51
C TYR A 229 4.33 11.95 -14.11
N LEU A 230 3.35 12.42 -13.33
CA LEU A 230 2.04 12.78 -13.87
C LEU A 230 2.07 14.05 -14.70
N GLU A 231 3.13 14.87 -14.61
CA GLU A 231 3.25 16.13 -15.33
C GLU A 231 2.04 17.05 -15.09
N ASN A 232 1.52 17.05 -13.86
CA ASN A 232 0.31 17.77 -13.46
C ASN A 232 -0.96 17.34 -14.23
N ALA A 233 -1.02 16.09 -14.69
CA ALA A 233 -2.24 15.51 -15.26
C ALA A 233 -3.35 15.39 -14.19
N ALA A 234 -4.59 15.61 -14.62
CA ALA A 234 -5.75 15.35 -13.78
C ALA A 234 -5.93 13.85 -13.57
N THR A 235 -6.08 13.43 -12.31
CA THR A 235 -6.32 12.04 -11.93
C THR A 235 -7.55 11.91 -11.05
N PRO A 236 -8.25 10.76 -11.07
CA PRO A 236 -9.33 10.47 -10.13
C PRO A 236 -8.80 9.96 -8.78
N TRP A 237 -7.53 10.24 -8.45
CA TRP A 237 -6.88 9.71 -7.26
C TRP A 237 -7.49 10.32 -6.01
N CYS A 238 -7.51 9.55 -4.93
CA CYS A 238 -8.06 9.99 -3.68
C CYS A 238 -7.23 9.46 -2.51
N ALA A 239 -6.82 10.38 -1.64
CA ALA A 239 -6.14 10.03 -0.41
C ALA A 239 -7.11 9.36 0.56
N GLY A 240 -6.72 8.21 1.13
CA GLY A 240 -7.59 7.44 1.99
C GLY A 240 -7.13 6.02 2.23
N PHE A 241 -8.02 5.23 2.82
CA PHE A 241 -7.85 3.79 3.05
C PHE A 241 -9.20 3.13 3.28
N ALA A 242 -9.23 1.79 3.27
CA ALA A 242 -10.45 1.02 3.47
C ALA A 242 -10.52 0.39 4.88
N VAL A 243 -11.73 0.24 5.39
CA VAL A 243 -12.04 -0.50 6.61
C VAL A 243 -13.05 -1.60 6.27
N LEU A 244 -12.66 -2.85 6.49
CA LEU A 244 -13.54 -4.00 6.38
C LEU A 244 -14.03 -4.39 7.76
N THR A 245 -15.32 -4.71 7.88
CA THR A 245 -15.91 -5.23 9.11
C THR A 245 -16.46 -6.62 8.86
N PHE A 246 -15.98 -7.60 9.63
CA PHE A 246 -16.47 -8.97 9.60
C PHE A 246 -17.36 -9.26 10.81
N ARG A 247 -18.45 -9.98 10.57
CA ARG A 247 -19.40 -10.47 11.58
C ARG A 247 -19.81 -11.89 11.21
N ASP A 248 -19.67 -12.81 12.15
CA ASP A 248 -19.96 -14.23 11.93
C ASP A 248 -19.25 -14.83 10.70
N GLY A 249 -18.04 -14.36 10.40
CA GLY A 249 -17.25 -14.76 9.23
C GLY A 249 -17.65 -14.08 7.91
N GLU A 250 -18.71 -13.28 7.90
CA GLU A 250 -19.22 -12.58 6.72
C GLU A 250 -18.74 -11.13 6.65
N LEU A 251 -18.43 -10.68 5.44
CA LEU A 251 -18.01 -9.30 5.19
C LEU A 251 -19.23 -8.37 5.05
N ALA A 252 -19.36 -7.43 5.97
CA ALA A 252 -20.29 -6.30 5.84
C ALA A 252 -19.84 -5.36 4.69
N PRO A 253 -20.73 -4.46 4.17
CA PRO A 253 -20.34 -3.50 3.15
C PRO A 253 -19.04 -2.76 3.54
N PRO A 254 -18.00 -2.79 2.68
CA PRO A 254 -16.74 -2.10 2.95
C PRO A 254 -16.93 -0.60 3.10
N GLU A 255 -16.15 -0.01 3.99
CA GLU A 255 -16.21 1.42 4.30
C GLU A 255 -14.90 2.10 3.90
N LEU A 256 -14.99 3.36 3.52
CA LEU A 256 -13.85 4.15 3.06
C LEU A 256 -13.59 5.28 4.05
N VAL A 257 -12.31 5.54 4.27
CA VAL A 257 -11.82 6.75 4.95
C VAL A 257 -11.28 7.66 3.87
N GLU A 258 -11.95 8.77 3.64
CA GLU A 258 -11.70 9.64 2.49
C GLU A 258 -11.17 11.01 2.93
N VAL A 259 -10.09 11.47 2.31
CA VAL A 259 -9.56 12.81 2.54
C VAL A 259 -10.17 13.79 1.53
N ILE A 260 -10.91 14.76 2.04
CA ILE A 260 -11.53 15.83 1.26
C ILE A 260 -11.21 17.16 1.91
N SER A 261 -10.58 18.07 1.14
CA SER A 261 -10.26 19.44 1.60
C SER A 261 -9.54 19.45 2.95
N ASP A 262 -8.42 18.72 3.05
CA ASP A 262 -7.59 18.59 4.25
C ASP A 262 -8.27 17.94 5.47
N ARG A 263 -9.38 17.24 5.25
CA ARG A 263 -10.12 16.53 6.31
C ARG A 263 -10.30 15.07 5.95
N ALA A 264 -9.96 14.18 6.87
CA ALA A 264 -10.28 12.77 6.75
C ALA A 264 -11.68 12.49 7.30
N TRP A 265 -12.54 11.92 6.47
CA TRP A 265 -13.91 11.56 6.78
C TRP A 265 -14.05 10.05 6.94
N PHE A 266 -14.77 9.61 7.97
CA PHE A 266 -15.17 8.22 8.14
C PHE A 266 -16.57 8.17 8.76
N ARG A 267 -17.50 7.46 8.12
CA ARG A 267 -18.89 7.33 8.58
C ARG A 267 -19.59 8.67 8.84
N GLY A 268 -19.30 9.68 8.02
CA GLY A 268 -19.87 11.04 8.16
C GLY A 268 -19.24 11.89 9.26
N GLU A 269 -18.25 11.39 9.99
CA GLU A 269 -17.50 12.13 11.00
C GLU A 269 -16.14 12.57 10.45
N VAL A 270 -15.71 13.77 10.83
CA VAL A 270 -14.33 14.21 10.61
C VAL A 270 -13.45 13.58 11.68
N ILE A 271 -12.55 12.70 11.25
CA ILE A 271 -11.61 11.99 12.13
C ILE A 271 -10.38 12.85 12.40
N TYR A 272 -9.90 13.55 11.38
CA TYR A 272 -8.75 14.42 11.44
C TYR A 272 -8.91 15.61 10.49
N SER A 273 -8.36 16.76 10.87
CA SER A 273 -8.26 17.94 10.02
C SER A 273 -6.85 18.47 10.08
N ALA A 274 -6.24 18.73 8.92
CA ALA A 274 -4.93 19.36 8.90
C ALA A 274 -5.00 20.73 9.61
N PRO A 275 -3.94 21.12 10.34
CA PRO A 275 -3.86 22.46 10.89
C PRO A 275 -3.92 23.48 9.76
N LYS A 276 -4.73 24.53 9.93
CA LYS A 276 -4.77 25.64 8.95
C LYS A 276 -3.38 26.29 8.91
N PRO A 277 -2.85 26.61 7.71
CA PRO A 277 -1.61 27.37 7.63
C PRO A 277 -1.78 28.69 8.38
N GLU A 278 -0.82 29.03 9.24
CA GLU A 278 -0.83 30.33 9.92
C GLU A 278 -0.92 31.44 8.87
N PRO A 279 -1.79 32.46 9.06
CA PRO A 279 -1.83 33.57 8.14
C PRO A 279 -0.44 34.22 8.12
N LYS A 280 0.20 34.22 6.94
CA LYS A 280 1.49 34.88 6.74
C LYS A 280 1.37 36.30 7.28
N ARG A 281 2.07 36.62 8.39
CA ARG A 281 2.13 37.98 8.93
C ARG A 281 2.54 38.89 7.78
N ALA A 282 1.66 39.83 7.41
CA ALA A 282 1.95 40.80 6.37
C ALA A 282 3.30 41.44 6.68
N ARG A 283 4.28 41.26 5.78
CA ARG A 283 5.55 41.99 5.84
C ARG A 283 5.18 43.47 5.93
N LYS A 284 5.43 44.12 7.07
CA LYS A 284 5.38 45.57 7.19
C LYS A 284 6.23 46.11 6.05
N ARG A 285 5.61 46.84 5.11
CA ARG A 285 6.34 47.57 4.06
C ARG A 285 7.42 48.39 4.76
N SER A 286 8.69 48.07 4.51
CA SER A 286 9.79 48.94 4.92
C SER A 286 9.55 50.30 4.26
N LYS A 287 9.60 51.36 5.06
CA LYS A 287 9.57 52.73 4.55
C LYS A 287 10.67 52.86 3.51
N SER A 288 10.29 53.29 2.31
CA SER A 288 11.21 53.63 1.22
C SER A 288 12.26 54.61 1.73
N LEU A 289 13.53 54.24 1.58
CA LEU A 289 14.64 55.18 1.68
C LEU A 289 14.48 56.21 0.55
N THR A 290 14.35 57.47 0.93
CA THR A 290 14.47 58.61 0.01
C THR A 290 15.92 58.68 -0.47
N PRO A 291 16.18 58.84 -1.79
CA PRO A 291 17.54 59.02 -2.28
C PRO A 291 18.04 60.42 -1.90
N GLU A 292 19.29 60.49 -1.41
CA GLU A 292 19.98 61.76 -1.18
C GLU A 292 20.29 62.49 -2.51
N PRO A 293 20.30 63.83 -2.52
CA PRO A 293 20.61 64.59 -3.72
C PRO A 293 22.12 64.56 -4.01
N VAL A 294 22.46 64.19 -5.23
CA VAL A 294 23.82 64.31 -5.77
C VAL A 294 24.10 65.78 -6.06
N SER A 295 25.05 66.38 -5.35
CA SER A 295 25.58 67.70 -5.68
C SER A 295 26.59 67.61 -6.84
N LEU A 296 26.45 68.52 -7.80
CA LEU A 296 27.35 68.75 -8.95
C LEU A 296 28.75 69.20 -8.52
#